data_AF-A0A7H4LVL7-F1
#
_entry.id   AF-A0A7H4LVL7-F1
#
_cell.length_a   1.000
_cell.length_b   1.000
_cell.length_c   1.000
_cell.angle_alpha   90.00
_cell.angle_beta   90.00
_cell.angle_gamma   90.00
#
_symmetry.space_group_name_H-M   'P 1'
#
loop_
_entity.id
_entity.type
_entity.pdbx_description
1 polymer ?
#
loop_
_entity_poly.entity_id
_entity_poly.type
_entity_poly.pdbx_seq_one_letter_code
_entity_poly.pdbx_strand_id
1 'polypeptide(L)'
;MLAVIPYITYKIVRPQLKEIDNVKIATAGLNDLGPISSKEKGLIVVFISALSGWIFSHYLGLNESSVAVIAMAGALLTNVICWNDVLQNKGGWNTLIWYGGIIGLSATLSKEGFFKWLAAFMSEHLDFLGAGNTTIVIIVFLSIVVRYLFASGGAYVAAMVPVFATVGLVTGTAPALLALAILFSNSYGGCITHYGGAAGPIIFAAGYNDIKSWWLTGTIIALLTFLLHMVVGIPWWGFLIQHGIL
;
A
#
# COMPACT_ATOMS: atom_id res chain seq x y z
N MET A 1 5.31 1.40 -15.86
CA MET A 1 4.34 0.53 -15.13
C MET A 1 2.92 1.07 -15.07
N LEU A 2 2.70 2.38 -14.89
CA LEU A 2 1.35 2.96 -14.76
C LEU A 2 0.34 2.53 -15.83
N ALA A 3 0.72 2.56 -17.13
CA ALA A 3 -0.15 2.08 -18.20
C ALA A 3 -0.18 0.54 -18.36
N VAL A 4 0.86 -0.15 -17.87
CA VAL A 4 1.05 -1.59 -18.05
C VAL A 4 0.21 -2.39 -17.05
N ILE A 5 0.11 -1.90 -15.81
CA ILE A 5 -0.65 -2.55 -14.73
C ILE A 5 -2.11 -2.79 -15.13
N PRO A 6 -2.89 -1.78 -15.59
CA PRO A 6 -4.27 -2.00 -16.03
C PRO A 6 -4.39 -3.05 -17.14
N TYR A 7 -3.47 -3.04 -18.11
CA TYR A 7 -3.45 -4.00 -19.20
C TYR A 7 -3.23 -5.45 -18.73
N ILE A 8 -2.24 -5.65 -17.85
CA ILE A 8 -1.96 -6.97 -17.27
C ILE A 8 -3.15 -7.46 -16.44
N THR A 9 -3.67 -6.61 -15.56
CA THR A 9 -4.85 -6.93 -14.74
C THR A 9 -6.04 -7.30 -15.63
N TYR A 10 -6.30 -6.55 -16.71
CA TYR A 10 -7.35 -6.87 -17.67
C TYR A 10 -7.14 -8.23 -18.35
N LYS A 11 -5.89 -8.63 -18.64
CA LYS A 11 -5.59 -9.91 -19.28
C LYS A 11 -5.76 -11.09 -18.33
N ILE A 12 -5.37 -10.95 -17.06
CA ILE A 12 -5.46 -11.99 -16.03
C ILE A 12 -6.89 -12.11 -15.50
N VAL A 13 -7.45 -10.99 -15.05
CA VAL A 13 -8.79 -10.90 -14.43
C VAL A 13 -9.73 -10.24 -15.43
N ARG A 14 -10.04 -10.95 -16.52
CA ARG A 14 -10.92 -10.43 -17.57
C ARG A 14 -12.32 -10.19 -17.02
N PRO A 15 -12.88 -8.97 -17.16
CA PRO A 15 -14.26 -8.74 -16.80
C PRO A 15 -15.18 -9.55 -17.72
N GLN A 16 -16.25 -10.12 -17.15
CA GLN A 16 -17.25 -10.89 -17.89
C GLN A 16 -18.02 -10.00 -18.87
N LEU A 17 -18.38 -8.79 -18.44
CA LEU A 17 -19.03 -7.77 -19.25
C LEU A 17 -17.99 -6.75 -19.71
N LYS A 18 -17.82 -6.63 -21.03
CA LYS A 18 -16.86 -5.70 -21.65
C LYS A 18 -17.52 -4.47 -22.25
N GLU A 19 -18.79 -4.60 -22.63
CA GLU A 19 -19.59 -3.54 -23.18
C GLU A 19 -20.91 -3.49 -22.41
N ILE A 20 -21.29 -2.28 -22.04
CA ILE A 20 -22.57 -1.97 -21.41
C ILE A 20 -23.06 -0.64 -21.98
N ASP A 21 -24.37 -0.46 -22.06
CA ASP A 21 -24.97 0.84 -22.34
C ASP A 21 -24.90 1.71 -21.07
N ASN A 22 -23.71 2.26 -20.83
CA ASN A 22 -23.41 3.04 -19.64
C ASN A 22 -24.31 4.28 -19.51
N VAL A 23 -24.65 4.94 -20.63
CA VAL A 23 -25.50 6.13 -20.63
C VAL A 23 -26.92 5.78 -20.22
N LYS A 24 -27.50 4.72 -20.79
CA LYS A 24 -28.85 4.28 -20.41
C LYS A 24 -28.92 3.84 -18.96
N ILE A 25 -27.96 3.03 -18.51
CA ILE A 25 -27.91 2.55 -17.11
C ILE A 25 -27.75 3.72 -16.14
N ALA A 26 -26.82 4.65 -16.41
CA ALA A 26 -26.60 5.81 -15.55
C ALA A 26 -27.82 6.74 -15.52
N THR A 27 -28.45 6.98 -16.67
CA THR A 27 -29.64 7.84 -16.77
C THR A 27 -30.84 7.23 -16.04
N ALA A 28 -31.07 5.92 -16.22
CA ALA A 28 -32.11 5.21 -15.49
C ALA A 28 -31.87 5.26 -13.97
N GLY A 29 -30.64 4.97 -13.52
CA GLY A 29 -30.28 5.02 -12.11
C GLY A 29 -30.44 6.42 -11.50
N LEU A 30 -30.07 7.49 -12.21
CA LEU A 30 -30.28 8.87 -11.75
C LEU A 30 -31.77 9.21 -11.61
N ASN A 31 -32.60 8.78 -12.56
CA ASN A 31 -34.04 8.98 -12.49
C ASN A 31 -34.67 8.22 -11.31
N ASP A 32 -34.20 7.00 -11.04
CA ASP A 32 -34.66 6.16 -9.93
C ASP A 32 -34.26 6.72 -8.57
N LEU A 33 -33.05 7.29 -8.44
CA LEU A 33 -32.56 7.93 -7.22
C LEU A 33 -33.31 9.25 -6.92
N GLY A 34 -33.65 10.01 -7.95
CA GLY A 34 -34.34 11.30 -7.81
C GLY A 34 -33.43 12.44 -7.33
N PRO A 35 -34.01 13.54 -6.81
CA PRO A 35 -33.23 14.70 -6.37
C PRO A 35 -32.45 14.41 -5.09
N ILE A 36 -31.26 15.02 -4.97
CA ILE A 36 -30.38 14.84 -3.82
C ILE A 36 -31.04 15.24 -2.50
N SER A 37 -31.06 14.30 -1.57
CA SER A 37 -31.63 14.43 -0.23
C SER A 37 -30.80 15.32 0.69
N SER A 38 -31.41 15.80 1.77
CA SER A 38 -30.70 16.59 2.79
C SER A 38 -29.57 15.81 3.47
N LYS A 39 -29.72 14.49 3.62
CA LYS A 39 -28.67 13.62 4.19
C LYS A 39 -27.47 13.50 3.25
N GLU A 40 -27.70 13.33 1.95
CA GLU A 40 -26.62 13.28 0.95
C GLU A 40 -25.89 14.62 0.86
N LYS A 41 -26.60 15.76 0.94
CA LYS A 41 -25.96 17.08 1.05
C LYS A 41 -25.09 17.20 2.30
N GLY A 42 -25.58 16.73 3.45
CA GLY A 42 -24.80 16.66 4.69
C GLY A 42 -23.55 15.79 4.55
N LEU A 43 -23.66 14.64 3.89
CA LEU A 43 -22.53 13.75 3.62
C LEU A 43 -21.48 14.41 2.72
N ILE A 44 -21.90 15.16 1.69
CA ILE A 44 -20.99 15.95 0.85
C ILE A 44 -20.22 16.97 1.70
N VAL A 45 -20.89 17.68 2.61
CA VAL A 45 -20.24 18.65 3.51
C VAL A 45 -19.21 17.97 4.40
N VAL A 46 -19.55 16.82 5.01
CA VAL A 46 -18.61 16.03 5.83
C VAL A 46 -17.41 15.60 4.98
N PHE A 47 -17.65 15.09 3.77
CA PHE A 47 -16.61 14.62 2.86
C PHE A 47 -15.63 15.74 2.46
N ILE A 48 -16.15 16.90 2.04
CA ILE A 48 -15.32 18.06 1.67
C ILE A 48 -14.54 18.58 2.89
N SER A 49 -15.16 18.58 4.07
CA SER A 49 -14.50 18.99 5.32
C SER A 49 -13.36 18.04 5.68
N ALA A 50 -13.56 16.73 5.55
CA ALA A 50 -12.52 15.72 5.77
C ALA A 50 -11.37 15.87 4.77
N LEU A 51 -11.69 16.05 3.47
CA LEU A 51 -10.69 16.25 2.41
C LEU A 51 -9.85 17.51 2.65
N SER A 52 -10.51 18.61 3.04
CA SER A 52 -9.83 19.85 3.42
C SER A 52 -8.96 19.63 4.66
N GLY A 53 -9.48 18.92 5.66
CA GLY A 53 -8.73 18.55 6.87
C GLY A 53 -7.47 17.73 6.55
N TRP A 54 -7.50 16.81 5.60
CA TRP A 54 -6.31 16.07 5.15
C TRP A 54 -5.33 16.95 4.36
N ILE A 55 -5.82 17.81 3.46
CA ILE A 55 -4.96 18.73 2.69
C ILE A 55 -4.23 19.71 3.62
N PHE A 56 -4.91 20.22 4.64
CA PHE A 56 -4.39 21.22 5.57
C PHE A 56 -3.95 20.64 6.92
N SER A 57 -3.83 19.31 7.05
CA SER A 57 -3.58 18.61 8.33
C SER A 57 -2.38 19.17 9.09
N HIS A 58 -1.27 19.40 8.38
CA HIS A 58 -0.05 19.99 8.92
C HIS A 58 -0.28 21.42 9.46
N TYR A 59 -1.00 22.27 8.73
CA TYR A 59 -1.30 23.65 9.18
C TYR A 59 -2.28 23.69 10.36
N LEU A 60 -3.15 22.69 10.45
CA LEU A 60 -4.13 22.55 11.52
C LEU A 60 -3.55 21.86 12.77
N GLY A 61 -2.31 21.36 12.71
CA GLY A 61 -1.71 20.59 13.81
C GLY A 61 -2.42 19.26 14.08
N LEU A 62 -3.11 18.70 13.07
CA LEU A 62 -3.85 17.45 13.16
C LEU A 62 -3.11 16.35 12.41
N ASN A 63 -3.11 15.13 12.95
CA ASN A 63 -2.74 13.95 12.15
C ASN A 63 -3.95 13.45 11.33
N GLU A 64 -3.67 12.64 10.32
CA GLU A 64 -4.66 12.16 9.35
C GLU A 64 -5.75 11.31 10.00
N SER A 65 -5.41 10.57 11.05
CA SER A 65 -6.34 9.75 11.84
C SER A 65 -7.30 10.63 12.64
N SER A 66 -6.83 11.73 13.23
CA SER A 66 -7.66 12.70 13.95
C SER A 66 -8.70 13.33 13.03
N VAL A 67 -8.32 13.70 11.80
CA VAL A 67 -9.26 14.22 10.79
C VAL A 67 -10.37 13.21 10.52
N ALA A 68 -10.04 11.92 10.36
CA ALA A 68 -11.02 10.86 10.12
C ALA A 68 -11.98 10.68 11.32
N VAL A 69 -11.46 10.71 12.55
CA VAL A 69 -12.28 10.61 13.78
C VAL A 69 -13.22 11.81 13.93
N ILE A 70 -12.74 13.02 13.66
CA ILE A 70 -13.55 14.25 13.69
C ILE A 70 -14.65 14.18 12.62
N ALA A 71 -14.34 13.74 11.40
CA ALA A 71 -15.32 13.59 10.34
C ALA A 71 -16.40 12.56 10.71
N MET A 72 -16.01 11.41 11.27
CA MET A 72 -16.95 10.39 11.76
C MET A 72 -17.85 10.93 12.88
N ALA A 73 -17.27 11.62 13.87
CA ALA A 73 -18.02 12.24 14.95
C ALA A 73 -19.02 13.28 14.41
N GLY A 74 -18.58 14.12 13.47
CA GLY A 74 -19.44 15.09 12.79
C GLY A 74 -20.61 14.43 12.05
N ALA A 75 -20.35 13.34 11.31
CA ALA A 75 -21.38 12.60 10.59
C ALA A 75 -22.43 11.96 11.51
N LEU A 76 -22.01 11.44 12.66
CA LEU A 76 -22.89 10.86 13.68
C LEU A 76 -23.70 11.94 14.41
N LEU A 77 -23.06 13.04 14.84
CA LEU A 77 -23.72 14.14 15.55
C LEU A 77 -24.75 14.86 14.66
N THR A 78 -24.48 14.95 13.36
CA THR A 78 -25.42 15.52 12.38
C THR A 78 -26.47 14.51 11.88
N ASN A 79 -26.42 13.26 12.36
CA ASN A 79 -27.30 12.15 11.96
C ASN A 79 -27.34 11.92 10.43
N VAL A 80 -26.25 12.28 9.75
CA VAL A 80 -26.00 11.96 8.35
C VAL A 80 -25.73 10.47 8.20
N ILE A 81 -24.99 9.90 9.16
CA ILE A 81 -24.77 8.47 9.33
C ILE A 81 -25.42 8.04 10.65
N CYS A 82 -26.18 6.97 10.65
CA CYS A 82 -26.75 6.41 11.87
C CYS A 82 -25.74 5.50 12.56
N TRP A 83 -25.77 5.44 13.89
CA TRP A 83 -24.95 4.50 14.66
C TRP A 83 -25.15 3.04 14.24
N ASN A 84 -26.40 2.68 13.89
CA ASN A 84 -26.69 1.34 13.38
C ASN A 84 -25.96 1.03 12.07
N ASP A 85 -25.75 2.03 11.20
CA ASP A 85 -25.01 1.84 9.94
C ASP A 85 -23.54 1.51 10.25
N VAL A 86 -22.96 2.13 11.28
CA VAL A 86 -21.60 1.85 11.76
C VAL A 86 -21.51 0.43 12.32
N LEU A 87 -22.47 0.01 13.15
CA LEU A 87 -22.48 -1.35 13.71
C LEU A 87 -22.65 -2.42 12.63
N GLN A 88 -23.45 -2.15 11.60
CA GLN A 88 -23.70 -3.10 10.52
C GLN A 88 -22.61 -3.12 9.45
N ASN A 89 -21.63 -2.20 9.50
CA ASN A 89 -20.51 -2.17 8.56
C ASN A 89 -19.48 -3.27 8.84
N LYS A 90 -19.84 -4.51 8.47
CA LYS A 90 -18.99 -5.70 8.66
C LYS A 90 -17.62 -5.56 8.00
N GLY A 91 -17.52 -4.90 6.84
CA GLY A 91 -16.26 -4.67 6.15
C GLY A 91 -15.29 -3.80 6.94
N GLY A 92 -15.80 -2.71 7.54
CA GLY A 92 -15.04 -1.84 8.43
C GLY A 92 -14.55 -2.56 9.68
N TRP A 93 -15.43 -3.29 10.37
CA TRP A 93 -15.05 -4.09 11.55
C TRP A 93 -14.06 -5.21 11.23
N ASN A 94 -14.29 -5.93 10.13
CA ASN A 94 -13.37 -6.97 9.68
C ASN A 94 -11.97 -6.37 9.41
N THR A 95 -11.91 -5.24 8.72
CA THR A 95 -10.66 -4.52 8.46
C THR A 95 -9.97 -4.12 9.77
N LEU A 96 -10.69 -3.54 10.73
CA LEU A 96 -10.14 -3.12 12.03
C LEU A 96 -9.52 -4.29 12.80
N ILE A 97 -10.24 -5.41 12.91
CA ILE A 97 -9.76 -6.61 13.62
C ILE A 97 -8.55 -7.23 12.92
N TRP A 98 -8.60 -7.36 11.59
CA TRP A 98 -7.48 -7.88 10.80
C TRP A 98 -6.22 -7.02 10.90
N TYR A 99 -6.35 -5.70 10.74
CA TYR A 99 -5.23 -4.77 10.86
C TYR A 99 -4.65 -4.75 12.27
N GLY A 100 -5.49 -4.70 13.30
CA GLY A 100 -5.06 -4.71 14.69
C GLY A 100 -4.26 -5.96 15.02
N GLY A 101 -4.72 -7.14 14.59
CA GLY A 101 -4.02 -8.41 14.79
C GLY A 101 -2.64 -8.45 14.12
N ILE A 102 -2.56 -8.10 12.82
CA ILE A 102 -1.30 -8.23 12.09
C ILE A 102 -0.28 -7.15 12.49
N ILE A 103 -0.71 -5.91 12.68
CA ILE A 103 0.18 -4.84 13.18
C ILE A 103 0.68 -5.19 14.58
N GLY A 104 -0.19 -5.73 15.45
CA GLY A 104 0.20 -6.20 16.78
C GLY A 104 1.28 -7.30 16.73
N LEU A 105 1.11 -8.31 15.88
CA LEU A 105 2.12 -9.37 15.69
C LEU A 105 3.46 -8.79 15.19
N SER A 106 3.42 -7.89 14.20
CA SER A 106 4.63 -7.25 13.67
C SER A 106 5.35 -6.41 14.73
N ALA A 107 4.60 -5.70 15.59
CA ALA A 107 5.17 -4.93 16.69
C ALA A 107 5.85 -5.83 17.72
N THR A 108 5.24 -6.97 18.06
CA THR A 108 5.82 -7.98 18.95
C THR A 108 7.10 -8.56 18.37
N LEU A 109 7.13 -8.98 17.10
CA LEU A 109 8.35 -9.48 16.44
C LEU A 109 9.49 -8.45 16.50
N SER A 110 9.16 -7.17 16.32
CA SER A 110 10.15 -6.09 16.43
C SER A 110 10.68 -5.94 17.85
N LYS A 111 9.79 -6.01 18.86
CA LYS A 111 10.15 -5.92 20.28
C LYS A 111 11.03 -7.08 20.74
N GLU A 112 10.73 -8.30 20.30
CA GLU A 112 11.51 -9.51 20.60
C GLU A 112 12.83 -9.58 19.83
N GLY A 113 13.16 -8.56 19.02
CA GLY A 113 14.44 -8.48 18.31
C GLY A 113 14.56 -9.41 17.11
N PHE A 114 13.46 -10.01 16.64
CA PHE A 114 13.46 -10.92 15.49
C PHE A 114 14.11 -10.28 14.25
N PHE A 115 13.78 -9.02 13.96
CA PHE A 115 14.33 -8.33 12.80
C PHE A 115 15.82 -7.96 12.97
N LYS A 116 16.28 -7.74 14.20
CA LYS A 116 17.71 -7.57 14.50
C LYS A 116 18.47 -8.89 14.29
N TRP A 117 17.92 -10.00 14.77
CA TRP A 117 18.47 -11.33 14.52
C TRP A 117 18.52 -11.64 13.02
N LEU A 118 17.44 -11.35 12.28
CA LEU A 118 17.38 -11.57 10.84
C LEU A 118 18.45 -10.77 10.10
N ALA A 119 18.71 -9.52 10.51
CA ALA A 119 19.80 -8.71 9.95
C ALA A 119 21.18 -9.33 10.19
N ALA A 120 21.43 -9.82 11.40
CA ALA A 120 22.69 -10.48 11.74
C ALA A 120 22.86 -11.77 10.93
N PHE A 121 21.82 -12.59 10.86
CA PHE A 121 21.79 -13.82 10.07
C PHE A 121 22.08 -13.54 8.59
N MET A 122 21.42 -12.54 8.01
CA MET A 122 21.67 -12.13 6.63
C MET A 122 23.10 -11.60 6.43
N SER A 123 23.62 -10.81 7.36
CA SER A 123 24.98 -10.24 7.24
C SER A 123 26.06 -11.33 7.28
N GLU A 124 25.87 -12.35 8.12
CA GLU A 124 26.79 -13.49 8.24
C GLU A 124 26.76 -14.41 7.00
N HIS A 125 25.57 -14.57 6.40
CA HIS A 125 25.40 -15.52 5.30
C HIS A 125 25.49 -14.87 3.91
N LEU A 126 25.48 -13.54 3.78
CA LEU A 126 25.56 -12.83 2.50
C LEU A 126 26.96 -12.34 2.13
N ASP A 127 28.00 -12.82 2.81
CA ASP A 127 29.42 -12.48 2.58
C ASP A 127 29.95 -12.86 1.17
N PHE A 128 29.13 -13.58 0.38
CA PHE A 128 29.42 -13.91 -1.03
C PHE A 128 28.93 -12.84 -2.03
N LEU A 129 28.21 -11.81 -1.57
CA LEU A 129 27.72 -10.73 -2.42
C LEU A 129 28.75 -9.61 -2.52
N GLY A 130 29.64 -9.70 -3.51
CA GLY A 130 30.64 -8.67 -3.78
C GLY A 130 30.01 -7.27 -3.90
N ALA A 131 30.79 -6.23 -3.59
CA ALA A 131 30.32 -4.85 -3.61
C ALA A 131 29.81 -4.44 -5.01
N GLY A 132 28.57 -3.93 -5.08
CA GLY A 132 28.01 -3.37 -6.31
C GLY A 132 26.51 -3.57 -6.51
N ASN A 133 26.05 -3.31 -7.74
CA ASN A 133 24.62 -3.31 -8.11
C ASN A 133 23.96 -4.68 -7.94
N THR A 134 24.71 -5.80 -8.03
CA THR A 134 24.17 -7.16 -7.84
C THR A 134 23.61 -7.36 -6.42
N THR A 135 24.25 -6.76 -5.41
CA THR A 135 23.79 -6.81 -4.02
C THR A 135 22.48 -6.05 -3.85
N ILE A 136 22.32 -4.89 -4.52
CA ILE A 136 21.05 -4.15 -4.55
C ILE A 136 19.93 -5.02 -5.12
N VAL A 137 20.17 -5.71 -6.23
CA VAL A 137 19.18 -6.59 -6.87
C VAL A 137 18.68 -7.65 -5.89
N ILE A 138 19.59 -8.29 -5.15
CA ILE A 138 19.24 -9.36 -4.20
C ILE A 138 18.53 -8.80 -2.97
N ILE A 139 19.02 -7.70 -2.40
CA ILE A 139 18.37 -7.04 -1.26
C ILE A 139 16.94 -6.61 -1.65
N VAL A 140 16.76 -6.02 -2.83
CA VAL A 140 15.45 -5.59 -3.31
C VAL A 140 14.55 -6.80 -3.57
N PHE A 141 15.08 -7.89 -4.13
CA PHE A 141 14.31 -9.12 -4.31
C PHE A 141 13.84 -9.70 -2.97
N LEU A 142 14.74 -9.82 -1.99
CA LEU A 142 14.40 -10.29 -0.65
C LEU A 142 13.41 -9.36 0.04
N SER A 143 13.57 -8.05 -0.13
CA SER A 143 12.63 -7.04 0.33
C SER A 143 11.21 -7.32 -0.16
N ILE A 144 11.04 -7.71 -1.43
CA ILE A 144 9.75 -8.08 -2.01
C ILE A 144 9.21 -9.39 -1.42
N VAL A 145 10.06 -10.42 -1.31
CA VAL A 145 9.67 -11.73 -0.75
C VAL A 145 9.20 -11.59 0.70
N VAL A 146 9.90 -10.78 1.49
CA VAL A 146 9.52 -10.55 2.89
C VAL A 146 8.17 -9.85 2.99
N ARG A 147 7.68 -9.11 1.98
CA ARG A 147 6.36 -8.47 2.03
C ARG A 147 5.19 -9.44 2.13
N TYR A 148 5.36 -10.72 1.79
CA TYR A 148 4.34 -11.73 2.10
C TYR A 148 4.05 -11.84 3.60
N LEU A 149 5.01 -11.46 4.46
CA LEU A 149 4.92 -11.53 5.91
C LEU A 149 4.44 -10.22 6.57
N PHE A 150 4.19 -9.16 5.80
CA PHE A 150 3.84 -7.84 6.33
C PHE A 150 2.50 -7.32 5.79
N ALA A 151 1.57 -6.99 6.68
CA ALA A 151 0.29 -6.36 6.32
C ALA A 151 0.27 -4.84 6.35
N SER A 152 1.42 -4.19 6.54
CA SER A 152 1.53 -2.74 6.48
C SER A 152 2.87 -2.35 5.87
N GLY A 153 2.82 -1.44 4.90
CA GLY A 153 4.02 -0.82 4.35
C GLY A 153 4.79 -0.03 5.41
N GLY A 154 4.09 0.59 6.38
CA GLY A 154 4.73 1.28 7.50
C GLY A 154 5.43 0.33 8.46
N ALA A 155 4.77 -0.77 8.83
CA ALA A 155 5.37 -1.80 9.68
C ALA A 155 6.59 -2.46 9.02
N TYR A 156 6.49 -2.73 7.71
CA TYR A 156 7.62 -3.20 6.91
C TYR A 156 8.78 -2.19 6.93
N VAL A 157 8.53 -0.90 6.70
CA VAL A 157 9.58 0.12 6.69
C VAL A 157 10.29 0.19 8.04
N ALA A 158 9.53 0.23 9.14
CA ALA A 158 10.10 0.28 10.49
C ALA A 158 10.97 -0.95 10.81
N ALA A 159 10.54 -2.13 10.36
CA ALA A 159 11.21 -3.40 10.65
C ALA A 159 12.40 -3.69 9.72
N MET A 160 12.23 -3.51 8.41
CA MET A 160 13.11 -4.08 7.38
C MET A 160 14.04 -3.08 6.71
N VAL A 161 13.68 -1.80 6.63
CA VAL A 161 14.58 -0.80 6.02
C VAL A 161 15.89 -0.69 6.80
N PRO A 162 15.92 -0.64 8.16
CA PRO A 162 17.17 -0.63 8.92
C PRO A 162 18.02 -1.89 8.69
N VAL A 163 17.36 -3.04 8.56
CA VAL A 163 18.02 -4.34 8.29
C VAL A 163 18.74 -4.29 6.94
N PHE A 164 18.01 -3.95 5.88
CA PHE A 164 18.58 -3.88 4.54
C PHE A 164 19.62 -2.77 4.38
N ALA A 165 19.44 -1.63 5.07
CA ALA A 165 20.44 -0.57 5.11
C ALA A 165 21.74 -1.04 5.77
N THR A 166 21.65 -1.80 6.87
CA THR A 166 22.82 -2.37 7.56
C THR A 166 23.59 -3.33 6.65
N VAL A 167 22.88 -4.27 6.00
CA VAL A 167 23.48 -5.20 5.03
C VAL A 167 24.14 -4.44 3.87
N GLY A 168 23.48 -3.38 3.39
CA GLY A 168 24.01 -2.50 2.35
C GLY A 168 25.32 -1.80 2.71
N LEU A 169 25.42 -1.30 3.95
CA LEU A 169 26.62 -0.66 4.46
C LEU A 169 27.79 -1.65 4.55
N VAL A 170 27.55 -2.85 5.08
CA VAL A 170 28.59 -3.89 5.23
C VAL A 170 29.10 -4.38 3.87
N THR A 171 28.23 -4.44 2.86
CA THR A 171 28.56 -4.88 1.50
C THR A 171 29.14 -3.77 0.61
N GLY A 172 29.32 -2.55 1.13
CA GLY A 172 29.89 -1.43 0.37
C GLY A 172 28.96 -0.88 -0.72
N THR A 173 27.65 -1.09 -0.58
CA THR A 173 26.65 -0.64 -1.55
C THR A 173 26.42 0.87 -1.44
N ALA A 174 26.18 1.57 -2.56
CA ALA A 174 25.88 3.00 -2.56
C ALA A 174 24.63 3.31 -1.70
N PRO A 175 24.75 4.01 -0.55
CA PRO A 175 23.66 4.11 0.42
C PRO A 175 22.40 4.80 -0.11
N ALA A 176 22.57 5.89 -0.87
CA ALA A 176 21.45 6.63 -1.45
C ALA A 176 20.67 5.77 -2.46
N LEU A 177 21.40 5.06 -3.33
CA LEU A 177 20.80 4.19 -4.35
C LEU A 177 20.06 3.01 -3.71
N LEU A 178 20.63 2.42 -2.67
CA LEU A 178 20.00 1.35 -1.91
C LEU A 178 18.74 1.82 -1.18
N ALA A 179 18.79 3.00 -0.55
CA ALA A 179 17.64 3.57 0.14
C ALA A 179 16.48 3.81 -0.82
N LEU A 180 16.74 4.44 -1.98
CA LEU A 180 15.74 4.62 -3.03
C LEU A 180 15.18 3.27 -3.50
N ALA A 181 16.04 2.28 -3.71
CA ALA A 181 15.63 0.98 -4.20
C ALA A 181 14.68 0.25 -3.22
N ILE A 182 14.99 0.27 -1.91
CA ILE A 182 14.15 -0.36 -0.87
C ILE A 182 12.84 0.42 -0.67
N LEU A 183 12.86 1.74 -0.77
CA LEU A 183 11.65 2.56 -0.62
C LEU A 183 10.68 2.32 -1.79
N PHE A 184 11.19 2.24 -3.02
CA PHE A 184 10.37 1.90 -4.18
C PHE A 184 9.85 0.46 -4.11
N SER A 185 10.67 -0.48 -3.63
CA SER A 185 10.22 -1.88 -3.46
C SER A 185 9.13 -2.05 -2.43
N ASN A 186 9.08 -1.22 -1.39
CA ASN A 186 7.97 -1.22 -0.46
C ASN A 186 6.62 -0.94 -1.15
N SER A 187 6.61 -0.04 -2.14
CA SER A 187 5.42 0.36 -2.88
C SER A 187 4.85 -0.79 -3.70
N TYR A 188 5.64 -1.35 -4.63
CA TYR A 188 5.15 -2.44 -5.48
C TYR A 188 5.15 -3.80 -4.78
N GLY A 189 5.96 -4.02 -3.75
CA GLY A 189 5.84 -5.18 -2.88
C GLY A 189 4.52 -5.20 -2.10
N GLY A 190 3.90 -4.04 -1.88
CA GLY A 190 2.60 -3.91 -1.23
C GLY A 190 1.41 -4.43 -2.05
N CYS A 191 1.56 -4.67 -3.35
CA CYS A 191 0.47 -5.19 -4.19
C CYS A 191 0.40 -6.72 -4.24
N ILE A 192 1.41 -7.43 -3.72
CA ILE A 192 1.53 -8.88 -3.83
C ILE A 192 0.39 -9.62 -3.12
N THR A 193 0.11 -9.22 -1.88
CA THR A 193 -0.95 -9.81 -1.08
C THR A 193 -2.08 -8.81 -0.91
N HIS A 194 -3.30 -9.31 -0.73
CA HIS A 194 -4.47 -8.50 -0.40
C HIS A 194 -4.33 -7.68 0.89
N TYR A 195 -3.36 -8.00 1.75
CA TYR A 195 -3.04 -7.23 2.95
C TYR A 195 -1.75 -6.42 2.86
N GLY A 196 -1.00 -6.48 1.74
CA GLY A 196 0.33 -5.87 1.66
C GLY A 196 0.33 -4.34 1.79
N GLY A 197 -0.77 -3.67 1.45
CA GLY A 197 -0.93 -2.22 1.56
C GLY A 197 -2.26 -1.80 2.18
N ALA A 198 -2.32 -0.58 2.70
CA ALA A 198 -3.44 0.00 3.44
C ALA A 198 -4.81 -0.20 2.75
N ALA A 199 -4.86 0.04 1.43
CA ALA A 199 -6.07 -0.07 0.64
C ALA A 199 -6.50 -1.53 0.35
N GLY A 200 -5.57 -2.48 0.42
CA GLY A 200 -5.79 -3.87 -0.01
C GLY A 200 -6.95 -4.54 0.74
N PRO A 201 -6.91 -4.64 2.08
CA PRO A 201 -7.97 -5.31 2.83
C PRO A 201 -9.31 -4.60 2.74
N ILE A 202 -9.32 -3.27 2.56
CA ILE A 202 -10.56 -2.49 2.37
C ILE A 202 -11.24 -2.94 1.07
N ILE A 203 -10.48 -3.01 -0.03
CA ILE A 203 -10.98 -3.46 -1.34
C ILE A 203 -11.34 -4.95 -1.29
N PHE A 204 -10.52 -5.78 -0.63
CA PHE A 204 -10.75 -7.22 -0.52
C PHE A 204 -12.00 -7.54 0.31
N ALA A 205 -12.25 -6.78 1.39
CA ALA A 205 -13.42 -6.93 2.24
C ALA A 205 -14.75 -6.62 1.53
N ALA A 206 -14.72 -5.97 0.35
CA ALA A 206 -15.90 -5.79 -0.49
C ALA A 206 -16.42 -7.11 -1.09
N GLY A 207 -15.64 -8.20 -1.04
CA GLY A 207 -16.09 -9.55 -1.42
C GLY A 207 -16.08 -9.84 -2.93
N TYR A 208 -15.59 -8.91 -3.76
CA TYR A 208 -15.55 -9.07 -5.22
C TYR A 208 -14.29 -9.79 -5.74
N ASN A 209 -13.29 -10.02 -4.90
CA ASN A 209 -12.00 -10.59 -5.31
C ASN A 209 -11.71 -11.89 -4.56
N ASP A 210 -11.16 -12.89 -5.26
CA ASP A 210 -10.62 -14.09 -4.64
C ASP A 210 -9.10 -13.97 -4.37
N ILE A 211 -8.60 -14.74 -3.39
CA ILE A 211 -7.19 -14.72 -2.97
C ILE A 211 -6.27 -15.10 -4.12
N LYS A 212 -6.63 -16.12 -4.91
CA LYS A 212 -5.76 -16.66 -5.97
C LYS A 212 -5.54 -15.63 -7.06
N SER A 213 -6.60 -15.02 -7.59
CA SER A 213 -6.51 -14.00 -8.64
C SER A 213 -5.76 -12.76 -8.16
N TRP A 214 -6.00 -12.33 -6.92
CA TRP A 214 -5.29 -11.19 -6.33
C TRP A 214 -3.79 -11.46 -6.23
N TRP A 215 -3.40 -12.59 -5.63
CA TRP A 215 -1.99 -12.89 -5.36
C TRP A 215 -1.23 -13.18 -6.65
N LEU A 216 -1.85 -13.87 -7.62
CA LEU A 216 -1.25 -14.09 -8.93
C LEU A 216 -0.98 -12.76 -9.65
N THR A 217 -1.99 -11.89 -9.72
CA THR A 217 -1.89 -10.58 -10.38
C THR A 217 -0.86 -9.70 -9.68
N GLY A 218 -0.92 -9.63 -8.35
CA GLY A 218 0.02 -8.87 -7.52
C GLY A 218 1.46 -9.33 -7.70
N THR A 219 1.70 -10.65 -7.68
CA THR A 219 3.04 -11.23 -7.87
C THR A 219 3.60 -10.90 -9.25
N ILE A 220 2.79 -11.05 -10.31
CA ILE A 220 3.22 -10.73 -11.69
C ILE A 220 3.56 -9.23 -11.80
N ILE A 221 2.71 -8.35 -11.27
CA ILE A 221 2.96 -6.91 -11.28
C ILE A 221 4.22 -6.56 -10.50
N ALA A 222 4.41 -7.15 -9.31
CA ALA A 222 5.58 -6.89 -8.47
C ALA A 222 6.87 -7.34 -9.15
N LEU A 223 6.90 -8.53 -9.77
CA LEU A 223 8.07 -9.03 -10.49
C LEU A 223 8.40 -8.20 -11.74
N LEU A 224 7.39 -7.79 -12.52
CA LEU A 224 7.63 -6.93 -13.68
C LEU A 224 8.07 -5.53 -13.27
N THR A 225 7.52 -5.00 -12.18
CA THR A 225 7.95 -3.71 -11.63
C THR A 225 9.37 -3.80 -11.09
N PHE A 226 9.71 -4.90 -10.42
CA PHE A 226 11.06 -5.21 -9.97
C PHE A 226 12.04 -5.25 -11.16
N LEU A 227 11.74 -6.00 -12.22
CA LEU A 227 12.60 -6.06 -13.40
C LEU A 227 12.80 -4.68 -14.03
N LEU A 228 11.72 -3.91 -14.22
CA LEU A 228 11.82 -2.55 -14.74
C LEU A 228 12.65 -1.65 -13.82
N HIS A 229 12.46 -1.78 -12.52
CA HIS A 229 13.19 -1.02 -11.53
C HIS A 229 14.69 -1.36 -11.52
N MET A 230 15.07 -2.63 -11.66
CA MET A 230 16.48 -3.04 -11.74
C MET A 230 17.14 -2.66 -13.07
N VAL A 231 16.43 -2.83 -14.19
CA VAL A 231 16.98 -2.61 -15.55
C VAL A 231 16.98 -1.13 -15.94
N VAL A 232 15.99 -0.36 -15.50
CA VAL A 232 15.82 1.05 -15.90
C VAL A 232 16.00 1.99 -14.71
N GLY A 233 15.37 1.69 -13.58
CA GLY A 233 15.40 2.57 -12.40
C GLY A 233 16.80 2.75 -11.80
N ILE A 234 17.49 1.64 -11.52
CA ILE A 234 18.84 1.69 -10.93
C ILE A 234 19.84 2.44 -11.85
N PRO A 235 19.95 2.14 -13.17
CA PRO A 235 20.81 2.92 -14.06
C PRO A 235 20.41 4.40 -14.17
N TRP A 236 19.12 4.69 -14.20
CA TRP A 236 18.62 6.07 -14.26
C TRP A 236 19.02 6.89 -13.03
N TRP A 237 18.86 6.34 -11.83
CA TRP A 237 19.31 7.02 -10.62
C TRP A 237 20.83 7.13 -10.53
N GLY A 238 21.55 6.10 -10.98
CA GLY A 238 23.01 6.17 -11.13
C GLY A 238 23.43 7.35 -12.01
N PHE A 239 22.75 7.53 -13.16
CA PHE A 239 22.98 8.67 -14.04
C PHE A 239 22.70 10.02 -13.36
N LEU A 240 21.56 10.15 -12.67
CA LEU A 240 21.20 11.40 -11.97
C LEU A 240 22.22 11.79 -10.89
N ILE A 241 22.66 10.81 -10.07
CA ILE A 241 23.64 11.01 -9.01
C ILE A 241 25.00 11.42 -9.60
N GLN A 242 25.44 10.75 -10.69
CA GLN A 242 26.70 11.08 -11.36
C GLN A 242 26.73 12.51 -11.93
N HIS A 243 25.57 13.06 -12.28
CA HIS A 243 25.45 14.42 -12.82
C HIS A 243 25.05 15.46 -11.76
N GLY A 244 25.01 15.09 -10.48
CA GLY A 244 24.69 16.00 -9.37
C GLY A 244 23.25 16.53 -9.39
N ILE A 245 22.33 15.82 -10.07
CA ILE A 245 20.90 16.18 -10.10
C ILE A 245 20.19 15.62 -8.86
N LEU A 246 20.72 14.54 -8.30
CA LEU A 246 20.20 13.84 -7.12
C LEU A 246 21.31 13.53 -6.10
#